data_AF-M0CKE1-F1
#
_entry.id   AF-M0CKE1-F1
#
_cell.length_a   1.000
_cell.length_b   1.000
_cell.length_c   1.000
_cell.angle_alpha   90.00
_cell.angle_beta   90.00
_cell.angle_gamma   90.00
#
_symmetry.space_group_name_H-M   'P 1'
#
loop_
_entity.id
_entity.type
_entity.pdbx_description
1 polymer ?
#
loop_
_entity_poly.entity_id
_entity_poly.type
_entity_poly.pdbx_seq_one_letter_code
_entity_poly.pdbx_strand_id
1 'polypeptide(L)'
;MHLAFGGMIAAALLGSMFDRRSLLVVLAVVAAPDLDSFLALLFVAGHRTLLHTFLIPIAASALLYADLRLRDRSFVRGRWGPEGVRLAWVSVVALAFAGIGLDFVDHGVNPLWPLHDQFYVLDGRFEVSDQRGIVQSYVDLSPEAEQSGPRSRGSSQEVNISTGVDPNPGGEGGGPDPDTVEDPERMFPVVRHGWQLAILVTGTVVTAARLGLGEIEER
;
A
#
# COMPACT_ATOMS: atom_id res chain seq x y z
N MET A 1 -12.09 -2.74 -1.33
CA MET A 1 -11.03 -1.85 -0.80
C MET A 1 -10.31 -1.11 -1.91
N HIS A 2 -9.78 -1.79 -2.93
CA HIS A 2 -9.09 -1.22 -4.11
C HIS A 2 -9.77 0.04 -4.68
N LEU A 3 -11.04 -0.06 -5.09
CA LEU A 3 -11.78 1.08 -5.66
C LEU A 3 -11.91 2.29 -4.73
N ALA A 4 -12.16 2.07 -3.43
CA ALA A 4 -12.29 3.16 -2.47
C ALA A 4 -10.95 3.89 -2.30
N PHE A 5 -9.86 3.13 -2.14
CA PHE A 5 -8.52 3.67 -2.00
C PHE A 5 -8.06 4.41 -3.26
N GLY A 6 -8.32 3.83 -4.44
CA GLY A 6 -8.08 4.47 -5.73
C GLY A 6 -8.90 5.75 -5.92
N GLY A 7 -10.16 5.76 -5.47
CA GLY A 7 -11.00 6.95 -5.45
C GLY A 7 -10.44 8.07 -4.57
N MET A 8 -9.86 7.75 -3.41
CA MET A 8 -9.18 8.76 -2.57
C MET A 8 -7.94 9.34 -3.25
N ILE A 9 -7.10 8.50 -3.86
CA ILE A 9 -5.93 8.95 -4.63
C ILE A 9 -6.38 9.88 -5.77
N ALA A 10 -7.43 9.49 -6.49
CA ALA A 10 -8.02 10.29 -7.56
C ALA A 10 -8.53 11.65 -7.04
N ALA A 11 -9.27 11.65 -5.94
CA ALA A 11 -9.78 12.89 -5.32
C ALA A 11 -8.65 13.83 -4.89
N ALA A 12 -7.56 13.29 -4.35
CA ALA A 12 -6.41 14.08 -3.93
C ALA A 12 -5.61 14.63 -5.12
N LEU A 13 -5.40 13.83 -6.16
CA LEU A 13 -4.43 14.12 -7.22
C LEU A 13 -5.04 14.55 -8.56
N LEU A 14 -6.36 14.53 -8.75
CA LEU A 14 -7.03 15.02 -9.96
C LEU A 14 -7.49 16.48 -9.88
N GLY A 15 -7.40 17.17 -8.75
CA GLY A 15 -7.63 18.63 -8.65
C GLY A 15 -8.91 19.09 -9.38
N SER A 16 -8.80 20.12 -10.24
CA SER A 16 -9.92 20.68 -11.02
C SER A 16 -10.56 19.70 -12.01
N MET A 17 -9.85 18.64 -12.39
CA MET A 17 -10.30 17.61 -13.32
C MET A 17 -11.09 16.49 -12.66
N PHE A 18 -11.24 16.52 -11.33
CA PHE A 18 -11.98 15.50 -10.61
C PHE A 18 -13.49 15.60 -10.95
N ASP A 19 -13.92 14.76 -11.89
CA ASP A 19 -15.29 14.62 -12.34
C ASP A 19 -15.69 13.14 -12.41
N ARG A 20 -16.95 12.87 -12.76
CA ARG A 20 -17.45 11.48 -12.86
C ARG A 20 -16.68 10.65 -13.89
N ARG A 21 -16.24 11.26 -15.00
CA ARG A 21 -15.60 10.55 -16.11
C ARG A 21 -14.17 10.15 -15.76
N SER A 22 -13.39 11.09 -15.27
CA SER A 22 -12.03 10.87 -14.79
C SER A 22 -11.98 9.88 -13.62
N LEU A 23 -12.92 10.00 -12.66
CA LEU A 23 -13.05 9.02 -11.58
C LEU A 23 -13.33 7.62 -12.14
N LEU A 24 -14.29 7.47 -13.07
CA LEU A 24 -14.60 6.18 -13.68
C LEU A 24 -13.38 5.58 -14.40
N VAL A 25 -12.57 6.39 -15.07
CA VAL A 25 -11.32 5.93 -15.69
C VAL A 25 -10.36 5.38 -14.64
N VAL A 26 -10.12 6.11 -13.55
CA VAL A 26 -9.22 5.65 -12.49
C VAL A 26 -9.75 4.37 -11.84
N LEU A 27 -11.05 4.30 -11.54
CA LEU A 27 -11.67 3.11 -10.96
C LEU A 27 -11.59 1.91 -11.89
N ALA A 28 -11.78 2.09 -13.20
CA ALA A 28 -11.64 1.03 -14.18
C ALA A 28 -10.20 0.50 -14.26
N VAL A 29 -9.21 1.40 -14.20
CA VAL A 29 -7.79 1.02 -14.16
C VAL A 29 -7.46 0.26 -12.87
N VAL A 30 -7.98 0.71 -11.72
CA VAL A 30 -7.77 0.06 -10.42
C VAL A 30 -8.46 -1.31 -10.34
N ALA A 31 -9.60 -1.50 -11.01
CA ALA A 31 -10.29 -2.79 -11.10
C ALA A 31 -9.65 -3.76 -12.10
N ALA A 32 -8.79 -3.27 -12.99
CA ALA A 32 -8.25 -4.09 -14.07
C ALA A 32 -7.46 -5.32 -13.58
N PRO A 33 -6.64 -5.23 -12.51
CA PRO A 33 -5.95 -6.40 -11.96
C PRO A 33 -6.89 -7.54 -11.56
N ASP A 34 -8.02 -7.23 -10.92
CA ASP A 34 -9.00 -8.20 -10.44
C ASP A 34 -9.58 -9.08 -11.56
N LEU A 35 -9.48 -8.63 -12.82
CA LEU A 35 -9.92 -9.41 -13.97
C LEU A 35 -9.12 -10.69 -14.20
N ASP A 36 -7.93 -10.82 -13.59
CA ASP A 36 -7.16 -12.05 -13.66
C ASP A 36 -7.87 -13.25 -12.99
N SER A 37 -8.83 -12.97 -12.10
CA SER A 37 -9.71 -13.99 -11.53
C SER A 37 -10.52 -14.72 -12.60
N PHE A 38 -10.91 -14.03 -13.67
CA PHE A 38 -11.57 -14.65 -14.82
C PHE A 38 -10.58 -15.35 -15.75
N LEU A 39 -9.37 -14.81 -15.89
CA LEU A 39 -8.32 -15.43 -16.71
C LEU A 39 -7.80 -16.74 -16.14
N ALA A 40 -7.86 -16.91 -14.81
CA ALA A 40 -7.58 -18.17 -14.14
C ALA A 40 -8.53 -19.32 -14.54
N LEU A 41 -9.66 -19.03 -15.21
CA LEU A 41 -10.52 -20.06 -15.81
C LEU A 41 -9.95 -20.63 -17.12
N LEU A 42 -9.02 -19.91 -17.76
CA LEU A 42 -8.47 -20.22 -19.08
C LEU A 42 -6.98 -20.60 -19.02
N PHE A 43 -6.26 -20.19 -17.97
CA PHE A 43 -4.82 -20.41 -17.82
C PHE A 43 -4.50 -21.06 -16.46
N VAL A 44 -3.44 -21.88 -16.43
CA VAL A 44 -2.91 -22.50 -15.19
C VAL A 44 -2.20 -21.47 -14.29
N ALA A 45 -1.84 -20.31 -14.84
CA ALA A 45 -1.35 -19.19 -14.04
C ALA A 45 -2.45 -18.78 -13.05
N GLY A 46 -2.19 -18.98 -11.75
CA GLY A 46 -3.18 -18.82 -10.69
C GLY A 46 -3.73 -17.40 -10.56
N HIS A 47 -4.81 -17.26 -9.77
CA HIS A 47 -5.30 -15.96 -9.31
C HIS A 47 -4.13 -15.10 -8.79
N ARG A 48 -4.11 -13.80 -9.11
CA ARG A 48 -3.08 -12.82 -8.68
C ARG A 48 -1.69 -12.97 -9.29
N THR A 49 -1.56 -13.65 -10.43
CA THR A 49 -0.28 -13.77 -11.15
C THR A 49 -0.20 -12.89 -12.39
N LEU A 50 -1.27 -12.88 -13.20
CA LEU A 50 -1.22 -12.31 -14.56
C LEU A 50 -1.25 -10.78 -14.57
N LEU A 51 -2.11 -10.17 -13.76
CA LEU A 51 -2.33 -8.73 -13.78
C LEU A 51 -1.88 -8.02 -12.50
N HIS A 52 -1.63 -8.76 -11.42
CA HIS A 52 -1.09 -8.24 -10.17
C HIS A 52 0.45 -8.20 -10.17
N THR A 53 1.03 -7.51 -11.16
CA THR A 53 2.49 -7.35 -11.34
C THR A 53 2.85 -5.87 -11.43
N PHE A 54 3.90 -5.44 -10.71
CA PHE A 54 4.38 -4.06 -10.75
C PHE A 54 5.04 -3.72 -12.09
N LEU A 55 5.35 -4.71 -12.93
CA LEU A 55 5.84 -4.46 -14.28
C LEU A 55 4.84 -3.66 -15.13
N ILE A 56 3.53 -3.82 -14.90
CA ILE A 56 2.49 -3.06 -15.63
C ILE A 56 2.58 -1.56 -15.32
N PRO A 57 2.47 -1.08 -14.07
CA PRO A 57 2.60 0.35 -13.77
C PRO A 57 4.00 0.90 -14.09
N ILE A 58 5.07 0.10 -13.96
CA ILE A 58 6.43 0.49 -14.37
C ILE A 58 6.50 0.72 -15.88
N ALA A 59 6.02 -0.22 -16.68
CA ALA A 59 6.00 -0.11 -18.13
C ALA A 59 5.10 1.07 -18.58
N ALA A 60 3.92 1.24 -17.98
CA ALA A 60 3.04 2.36 -18.26
C ALA A 60 3.70 3.70 -17.95
N SER A 61 4.42 3.81 -16.82
CA SER A 61 5.21 4.99 -16.46
C SER A 61 6.31 5.27 -17.48
N ALA A 62 7.07 4.25 -17.88
CA ALA A 62 8.16 4.37 -18.84
C ALA A 62 7.65 4.81 -20.23
N LEU A 63 6.54 4.21 -20.70
CA LEU A 63 5.91 4.57 -21.96
C LEU A 63 5.37 6.00 -21.94
N LEU A 64 4.71 6.40 -20.84
CA LEU A 64 4.20 7.75 -20.67
C LEU A 64 5.34 8.78 -20.59
N TYR A 65 6.42 8.47 -19.87
CA TYR A 65 7.62 9.30 -19.83
C TYR A 65 8.26 9.45 -21.22
N ALA A 66 8.41 8.34 -21.94
CA ALA A 66 8.96 8.35 -23.30
C ALA A 66 8.10 9.19 -24.25
N ASP A 67 6.77 9.05 -24.20
CA ASP A 67 5.85 9.87 -25.01
C ASP A 67 5.97 11.36 -24.71
N LEU A 68 6.18 11.74 -23.44
CA LEU A 68 6.26 13.13 -23.02
C LEU A 68 7.63 13.78 -23.21
N ARG A 69 8.72 13.01 -23.21
CA ARG A 69 10.09 13.54 -23.16
C ARG A 69 10.97 13.17 -24.35
N LEU A 70 10.75 12.01 -24.96
CA LEU A 70 11.63 11.49 -26.01
C LEU A 70 11.07 11.70 -27.42
N ARG A 71 9.78 12.03 -27.53
CA ARG A 71 9.13 12.31 -28.82
C ARG A 71 9.04 13.81 -29.05
N ASP A 72 9.23 14.23 -30.30
CA ASP A 72 9.04 15.63 -30.71
C ASP A 72 7.62 16.13 -30.46
N ARG A 73 6.64 15.21 -30.56
CA ARG A 73 5.23 15.46 -30.25
C ARG A 73 4.67 14.31 -29.42
N SER A 74 4.26 14.62 -28.20
CA SER A 74 3.56 13.67 -27.32
C SER A 74 2.19 13.34 -27.89
N PHE A 75 1.92 12.04 -28.05
CA PHE A 75 0.61 11.55 -28.46
C PHE A 75 -0.42 11.82 -27.38
N VAL A 76 -0.10 11.54 -26.11
CA VAL A 76 -1.03 11.69 -24.99
C VAL A 76 -1.42 13.15 -24.81
N ARG A 77 -0.42 14.05 -24.75
CA ARG A 77 -0.65 15.49 -24.65
C ARG A 77 -1.35 16.04 -25.90
N GLY A 78 -1.01 15.55 -27.08
CA GLY A 78 -1.66 15.98 -28.32
C GLY A 78 -3.14 15.57 -28.40
N ARG A 79 -3.49 14.39 -27.90
CA ARG A 79 -4.85 13.82 -28.01
C ARG A 79 -5.78 14.24 -26.88
N TRP A 80 -5.27 14.40 -25.66
CA TRP A 80 -6.06 14.66 -24.45
C TRP A 80 -5.60 15.87 -23.63
N GLY A 81 -4.63 16.64 -24.14
CA GLY A 81 -4.14 17.84 -23.48
C GLY A 81 -3.34 17.57 -22.20
N PRO A 82 -3.00 18.63 -21.44
CA PRO A 82 -2.30 18.52 -20.15
C PRO A 82 -3.10 17.74 -19.11
N GLU A 83 -4.42 17.87 -19.14
CA GLU A 83 -5.33 17.20 -18.22
C GLU A 83 -5.33 15.68 -18.42
N GLY A 84 -5.31 15.21 -19.67
CA GLY A 84 -5.17 13.79 -19.98
C GLY A 84 -3.83 13.19 -19.52
N VAL A 85 -2.75 13.97 -19.59
CA VAL A 85 -1.44 13.55 -19.05
C VAL A 85 -1.53 13.36 -17.53
N ARG A 86 -2.20 14.27 -16.84
CA ARG A 86 -2.40 14.16 -15.39
C ARG A 86 -3.26 12.97 -15.02
N LEU A 87 -4.38 12.76 -15.72
CA LEU A 87 -5.23 11.59 -15.53
C LEU A 87 -4.45 10.28 -15.74
N ALA A 88 -3.58 10.22 -16.76
CA ALA A 88 -2.75 9.06 -17.01
C ALA A 88 -1.77 8.78 -15.85
N TRP A 89 -1.04 9.78 -15.37
CA TRP A 89 -0.15 9.62 -14.21
C TRP A 89 -0.89 9.21 -12.94
N VAL A 90 -2.03 9.85 -12.65
CA VAL A 90 -2.84 9.49 -11.47
C VAL A 90 -3.38 8.07 -11.58
N SER A 91 -3.78 7.63 -12.78
CA SER A 91 -4.25 6.26 -12.99
C SER A 91 -3.13 5.24 -12.76
N VAL A 92 -1.89 5.55 -13.16
CA VAL A 92 -0.72 4.70 -12.90
C VAL A 92 -0.40 4.63 -11.41
N VAL A 93 -0.43 5.76 -10.70
CA VAL A 93 -0.24 5.81 -9.24
C VAL A 93 -1.33 5.01 -8.53
N ALA A 94 -2.60 5.20 -8.92
CA ALA A 94 -3.72 4.47 -8.35
C ALA A 94 -3.61 2.96 -8.63
N LEU A 95 -3.20 2.55 -9.84
CA LEU A 95 -2.94 1.15 -10.14
C LEU A 95 -1.87 0.56 -9.22
N ALA A 96 -0.73 1.26 -9.07
CA ALA A 96 0.38 0.77 -8.27
C ALA A 96 0.02 0.64 -6.78
N PHE A 97 -0.57 1.67 -6.17
CA PHE A 97 -0.86 1.66 -4.73
C PHE A 97 -2.19 0.99 -4.38
N ALA A 98 -3.24 1.31 -5.13
CA ALA A 98 -4.59 0.87 -4.82
C ALA A 98 -5.02 -0.38 -5.57
N GLY A 99 -4.49 -0.66 -6.77
CA GLY A 99 -4.82 -1.85 -7.55
C GLY A 99 -3.94 -3.05 -7.24
N ILE A 100 -2.66 -2.83 -6.93
CA ILE A 100 -1.67 -3.91 -6.70
C ILE A 100 -1.10 -3.83 -5.28
N GLY A 101 -0.77 -2.63 -4.81
CA GLY A 101 -0.09 -2.42 -3.54
C GLY A 101 -0.87 -2.88 -2.31
N LEU A 102 -2.20 -2.76 -2.32
CA LEU A 102 -3.04 -3.28 -1.22
C LEU A 102 -2.94 -4.80 -1.12
N ASP A 103 -3.06 -5.52 -2.24
CA ASP A 103 -2.89 -6.97 -2.24
C ASP A 103 -1.44 -7.37 -1.91
N PHE A 104 -0.44 -6.58 -2.30
CA PHE A 104 0.97 -6.86 -1.96
C PHE A 104 1.24 -6.86 -0.45
N VAL A 105 0.54 -6.03 0.33
CA VAL A 105 0.74 -5.93 1.79
C VAL A 105 -0.21 -6.80 2.62
N ASP A 106 -1.24 -7.36 2.01
CA ASP A 106 -2.33 -8.06 2.72
C ASP A 106 -2.42 -9.54 2.34
N HIS A 107 -2.28 -9.87 1.05
CA HIS A 107 -2.48 -11.22 0.54
C HIS A 107 -1.28 -11.80 -0.23
N GLY A 108 -0.39 -10.94 -0.71
CA GLY A 108 0.73 -11.28 -1.58
C GLY A 108 0.37 -11.22 -3.07
N VAL A 109 1.36 -10.79 -3.85
CA VAL A 109 1.26 -10.73 -5.32
C VAL A 109 2.54 -11.27 -5.95
N ASN A 110 2.55 -11.47 -7.26
CA ASN A 110 3.75 -11.81 -8.02
C ASN A 110 4.29 -10.57 -8.75
N PRO A 111 5.07 -9.71 -8.06
CA PRO A 111 5.36 -8.35 -8.49
C PRO A 111 6.19 -8.26 -9.77
N LEU A 112 6.90 -9.33 -10.13
CA LEU A 112 7.86 -9.36 -11.23
C LEU A 112 7.49 -10.36 -12.32
N TRP A 113 6.31 -10.98 -12.25
CA TRP A 113 5.85 -11.86 -13.32
C TRP A 113 5.68 -11.08 -14.63
N PRO A 114 6.11 -11.62 -15.80
CA PRO A 114 6.66 -12.96 -16.03
C PRO A 114 8.19 -13.05 -15.96
N LEU A 115 8.90 -11.96 -15.63
CA LEU A 115 10.37 -11.94 -15.58
C LEU A 115 10.92 -12.81 -14.44
N HIS A 116 10.19 -12.84 -13.32
CA HIS A 116 10.52 -13.66 -12.16
C HIS A 116 9.22 -14.13 -11.50
N ASP A 117 8.97 -15.43 -11.52
CA ASP A 117 7.73 -16.04 -11.05
C ASP A 117 7.83 -16.40 -9.55
N GLN A 118 7.50 -15.44 -8.68
CA GLN A 118 7.47 -15.68 -7.23
C GLN A 118 6.50 -14.72 -6.52
N PHE A 119 5.68 -15.28 -5.64
CA PHE A 119 4.81 -14.50 -4.77
C PHE A 119 5.59 -13.89 -3.60
N TYR A 120 5.30 -12.63 -3.31
CA TYR A 120 5.84 -11.89 -2.17
C TYR A 120 4.69 -11.20 -1.44
N VAL A 121 4.75 -11.21 -0.10
CA VAL A 121 3.88 -10.45 0.78
C VAL A 121 4.75 -9.48 1.56
N LEU A 122 4.40 -8.21 1.56
CA LEU A 122 5.04 -7.19 2.40
C LEU A 122 4.27 -7.04 3.71
N ASP A 123 4.34 -8.07 4.56
CA ASP A 123 3.85 -8.00 5.93
C ASP A 123 4.98 -7.53 6.84
N GLY A 124 5.09 -6.20 6.97
CA GLY A 124 6.17 -5.53 7.69
C GLY A 124 5.71 -5.07 9.07
N ARG A 125 6.43 -5.48 10.12
CA ARG A 125 6.39 -4.82 11.43
C ARG A 125 7.53 -3.80 11.49
N PHE A 126 7.21 -2.54 11.78
CA PHE A 126 8.17 -1.48 12.07
C PHE A 126 7.95 -1.02 13.51
N GLU A 127 8.88 -1.39 14.38
CA GLU A 127 8.83 -1.08 15.80
C GLU A 127 10.14 -0.40 16.21
N VAL A 128 10.04 0.66 17.02
CA VAL A 128 11.20 1.28 17.64
C VAL A 128 11.32 0.73 19.05
N SER A 129 12.44 0.06 19.30
CA SER A 129 12.86 -0.46 20.60
C SER A 129 13.88 0.50 21.23
N ASP A 130 13.75 0.75 22.52
CA ASP A 130 14.75 1.47 23.30
C ASP A 130 16.05 0.67 23.53
N GLN A 131 15.96 -0.67 23.51
CA GLN A 131 17.09 -1.58 23.70
C GLN A 131 17.73 -2.02 22.37
N ARG A 132 16.91 -2.28 21.34
CA ARG A 132 17.32 -2.86 20.05
C ARG A 132 17.32 -1.85 18.90
N GLY A 133 16.88 -0.60 19.11
CA GLY A 133 16.78 0.40 18.07
C GLY A 133 15.63 0.12 17.10
N ILE A 134 15.85 0.26 15.79
CA ILE A 134 14.80 -0.02 14.79
C ILE A 134 14.70 -1.54 14.57
N VAL A 135 13.58 -2.12 14.98
CA VAL A 135 13.25 -3.54 14.74
C VAL A 135 12.32 -3.61 13.53
N GLN A 136 12.85 -4.15 12.44
CA GLN A 136 12.18 -4.21 11.14
C GLN A 136 12.12 -5.67 10.67
N SER A 137 10.96 -6.33 10.82
CA SER A 137 10.73 -7.68 10.29
C SER A 137 10.04 -7.54 8.94
N TYR A 138 10.78 -7.72 7.84
CA TYR A 138 10.23 -7.70 6.49
C TYR A 138 10.33 -9.12 5.93
N VAL A 139 9.20 -9.67 5.50
CA VAL A 139 8.98 -11.01 4.94
C VAL A 139 8.71 -12.08 6.00
N ASP A 140 7.42 -12.31 6.26
CA ASP A 140 6.91 -13.59 6.78
C ASP A 140 6.47 -14.47 5.60
N LEU A 141 6.84 -15.75 5.63
CA LEU A 141 6.48 -16.76 4.63
C LEU A 141 5.34 -17.67 5.11
N SER A 142 4.76 -17.36 6.26
CA SER A 142 3.74 -18.18 6.90
C SER A 142 2.34 -17.60 6.66
N PRO A 143 1.37 -18.38 6.14
CA PRO A 143 0.00 -17.91 6.01
C PRO A 143 -0.66 -17.89 7.38
N GLU A 144 -0.88 -16.71 7.96
CA GLU A 144 -1.71 -16.59 9.16
C GLU A 144 -3.20 -16.54 8.77
N ALA A 145 -3.97 -17.44 9.36
CA ALA A 145 -5.39 -17.57 9.12
C ALA A 145 -6.15 -16.35 9.69
N GLU A 146 -6.81 -15.60 8.80
CA GLU A 146 -7.73 -14.53 9.18
C GLU A 146 -8.83 -15.03 10.12
N GLN A 147 -9.04 -14.30 11.21
CA GLN A 147 -10.30 -14.36 11.97
C GLN A 147 -10.84 -12.95 12.14
N SER A 148 -11.76 -12.58 11.24
CA SER A 148 -12.37 -11.25 11.14
C SER A 148 -13.68 -11.16 11.94
N GLY A 149 -13.72 -10.28 12.95
CA GLY A 149 -14.91 -9.87 13.70
C GLY A 149 -14.58 -9.11 14.99
N PRO A 150 -15.38 -8.11 15.42
CA PRO A 150 -15.18 -7.45 16.72
C PRO A 150 -15.34 -8.47 17.85
N ARG A 151 -14.28 -8.74 18.61
CA ARG A 151 -14.35 -9.54 19.83
C ARG A 151 -14.37 -8.61 21.04
N SER A 152 -15.30 -8.87 21.96
CA SER A 152 -15.21 -8.30 23.31
C SER A 152 -13.90 -8.77 23.92
N ARG A 153 -12.97 -7.84 24.16
CA ARG A 153 -11.66 -8.15 24.78
C ARG A 153 -11.72 -8.20 26.30
N GLY A 154 -12.83 -7.79 26.92
CA GLY A 154 -12.97 -7.61 28.37
C GLY A 154 -13.09 -6.14 28.75
N SER A 155 -13.20 -5.86 30.04
CA SER A 155 -13.24 -4.50 30.61
C SER A 155 -11.85 -3.91 30.82
N SER A 156 -11.75 -2.60 31.10
CA SER A 156 -10.49 -1.94 31.46
C SER A 156 -9.88 -2.42 32.79
N GLN A 157 -10.61 -3.26 33.54
CA GLN A 157 -10.10 -3.94 34.74
C GLN A 157 -9.53 -5.33 34.41
N GLU A 158 -9.90 -5.90 33.26
CA GLU A 158 -9.52 -7.26 32.83
C GLU A 158 -8.41 -7.25 31.78
N VAL A 159 -8.24 -6.13 31.07
CA VAL A 159 -7.24 -5.98 29.99
C VAL A 159 -6.36 -4.78 30.25
N ASN A 160 -5.09 -5.03 30.51
CA ASN A 160 -4.04 -4.02 30.48
C ASN A 160 -3.27 -4.13 29.17
N ILE A 161 -3.12 -3.01 28.47
CA ILE A 161 -2.43 -2.95 27.17
C ILE A 161 -1.03 -2.39 27.40
N SER A 162 -0.01 -3.20 27.10
CA SER A 162 1.39 -2.77 27.11
C SER A 162 1.65 -1.68 26.06
N THR A 163 2.40 -0.66 26.44
CA THR A 163 2.81 0.45 25.57
C THR A 163 4.31 0.72 25.73
N GLY A 164 4.94 1.47 24.81
CA GLY A 164 6.35 1.88 25.01
C GLY A 164 6.57 2.77 26.25
N VAL A 165 5.52 3.42 26.77
CA VAL A 165 5.59 4.25 27.99
C VAL A 165 5.37 3.42 29.26
N ASP A 166 4.52 2.41 29.17
CA ASP A 166 4.26 1.44 30.24
C ASP A 166 4.33 0.02 29.67
N PRO A 167 5.53 -0.55 29.56
CA PRO A 167 5.73 -1.87 28.94
C PRO A 167 5.23 -3.01 29.84
N ASN A 168 5.10 -2.79 31.16
CA ASN A 168 4.61 -3.77 32.13
C ASN A 168 3.51 -3.19 33.06
N PRO A 169 2.30 -2.95 32.54
CA PRO A 169 1.21 -2.32 33.30
C PRO A 169 0.63 -3.21 34.42
N GLY A 170 1.07 -4.48 34.52
CA GLY A 170 0.61 -5.45 35.52
C GLY A 170 1.59 -5.72 36.65
N GLY A 171 2.84 -5.26 36.56
CA GLY A 171 3.84 -5.39 37.63
C GLY A 171 4.36 -6.80 37.94
N GLU A 172 3.91 -7.84 37.23
CA GLU A 172 4.40 -9.22 37.39
C GLU A 172 5.28 -9.60 36.19
N GLY A 173 6.56 -9.91 36.45
CA GLY A 173 7.43 -10.73 35.60
C GLY A 173 7.75 -10.20 34.19
N GLY A 174 8.87 -9.50 34.04
CA GLY A 174 9.49 -9.22 32.74
C GLY A 174 10.29 -10.39 32.14
N GLY A 175 10.25 -11.58 32.76
CA GLY A 175 10.99 -12.77 32.32
C GLY A 175 10.48 -14.04 33.01
N PRO A 176 11.00 -15.24 32.66
CA PRO A 176 10.59 -16.52 33.22
C PRO A 176 10.88 -16.70 34.73
N ASP A 177 11.47 -15.69 35.39
CA ASP A 177 11.85 -15.69 36.80
C ASP A 177 11.19 -14.48 37.52
N PRO A 178 10.28 -14.71 38.49
CA PRO A 178 9.55 -13.66 39.20
C PRO A 178 10.43 -12.80 40.15
N ASP A 179 11.69 -13.18 40.38
CA ASP A 179 12.62 -12.45 41.25
C ASP A 179 13.60 -11.53 40.49
N THR A 180 13.59 -11.56 39.15
CA THR A 180 14.41 -10.66 38.33
C THR A 180 13.60 -9.47 37.81
N VAL A 181 13.87 -8.28 38.35
CA VAL A 181 13.45 -6.99 37.77
C VAL A 181 14.36 -6.70 36.57
N GLU A 182 14.20 -7.44 35.47
CA GLU A 182 14.78 -7.03 34.19
C GLU A 182 14.02 -5.80 33.68
N ASP A 183 14.74 -4.79 33.19
CA ASP A 183 14.15 -3.58 32.60
C ASP A 183 13.32 -3.99 31.37
N PRO A 184 11.97 -3.90 31.43
CA PRO A 184 11.11 -4.37 30.35
C PRO A 184 11.30 -3.52 29.11
N GLU A 185 11.57 -4.16 27.99
CA GLU A 185 11.82 -3.49 26.71
C GLU A 185 10.63 -2.64 26.27
N ARG A 186 10.91 -1.39 25.85
CA ARG A 186 9.89 -0.44 25.41
C ARG A 186 9.75 -0.48 23.91
N MET A 187 8.61 -0.99 23.45
CA MET A 187 8.28 -1.06 22.04
C MET A 187 7.32 0.07 21.64
N PHE A 188 7.72 0.86 20.65
CA PHE A 188 6.91 1.89 20.01
C PHE A 188 6.57 1.45 18.59
N PRO A 189 5.43 0.77 18.40
CA PRO A 189 5.02 0.28 17.10
C PRO A 189 4.54 1.44 16.24
N VAL A 190 5.15 1.59 15.06
CA VAL A 190 4.72 2.56 14.03
C VAL A 190 3.84 1.87 13.00
N VAL A 191 4.19 0.64 12.62
CA VAL A 191 3.44 -0.21 11.71
C VAL A 191 3.41 -1.63 12.29
N ARG A 192 2.21 -2.15 12.54
CA ARG A 192 1.98 -3.50 13.06
C ARG A 192 1.51 -4.49 11.98
N HIS A 193 0.96 -3.98 10.89
CA HIS A 193 0.38 -4.78 9.80
C HIS A 193 0.71 -4.14 8.46
N GLY A 194 0.90 -4.94 7.41
CA GLY A 194 1.18 -4.45 6.06
C GLY A 194 0.20 -3.36 5.56
N TRP A 195 -1.11 -3.47 5.85
CA TRP A 195 -2.07 -2.43 5.46
C TRP A 195 -1.80 -1.05 6.10
N GLN A 196 -1.23 -1.01 7.31
CA GLN A 196 -0.84 0.24 7.97
C GLN A 196 0.33 0.88 7.23
N LEU A 197 1.28 0.07 6.74
CA LEU A 197 2.38 0.53 5.90
C LEU A 197 1.84 1.10 4.59
N ALA A 198 0.89 0.42 3.94
CA ALA A 198 0.28 0.90 2.71
C ALA A 198 -0.42 2.26 2.90
N ILE A 199 -1.15 2.45 4.01
CA ILE A 199 -1.76 3.75 4.32
C ILE A 199 -0.69 4.82 4.57
N LEU A 200 0.32 4.52 5.39
CA LEU A 200 1.39 5.46 5.72
C LEU A 200 2.15 5.92 4.47
N VAL A 201 2.61 4.97 3.65
CA VAL A 201 3.38 5.25 2.44
C VAL A 201 2.51 5.98 1.42
N THR A 202 1.31 5.45 1.12
CA THR A 202 0.43 6.08 0.12
C THR A 202 0.00 7.48 0.57
N GLY A 203 -0.41 7.64 1.83
CA GLY A 203 -0.81 8.93 2.39
C GLY A 203 0.31 9.96 2.35
N THR A 204 1.55 9.56 2.66
CA THR A 204 2.73 10.43 2.58
C THR A 204 3.02 10.83 1.14
N VAL A 205 3.08 9.86 0.22
CA VAL A 205 3.38 10.09 -1.21
C VAL A 205 2.31 10.97 -1.86
N VAL A 206 1.03 10.69 -1.63
CA VAL A 206 -0.10 11.45 -2.18
C VAL A 206 -0.11 12.88 -1.63
N THR A 207 0.12 13.04 -0.31
CA THR A 207 0.19 14.37 0.31
C THR A 207 1.35 15.19 -0.28
N ALA A 208 2.55 14.60 -0.33
CA ALA A 208 3.72 15.27 -0.90
C ALA A 208 3.50 15.65 -2.37
N ALA A 209 2.92 14.73 -3.17
CA ALA A 209 2.58 15.00 -4.56
C ALA A 209 1.53 16.13 -4.69
N ARG A 210 0.51 16.16 -3.82
CA ARG A 210 -0.51 17.21 -3.83
C ARG A 210 0.08 18.57 -3.47
N LEU A 211 0.94 18.64 -2.46
CA LEU A 211 1.63 19.87 -2.09
C LEU A 211 2.51 20.39 -3.24
N GLY A 212 3.31 19.51 -3.85
CA GLY A 212 4.14 19.87 -5.00
C GLY A 212 3.34 20.32 -6.22
N LEU A 213 2.14 19.79 -6.45
CA LEU A 213 1.24 20.26 -7.51
C LEU A 213 0.69 21.67 -7.23
N GLY A 214 0.38 21.99 -5.98
CA GLY A 214 -0.09 23.32 -5.59
C GLY A 214 0.97 24.41 -5.84
N GLU A 215 2.23 24.13 -5.52
CA GLU A 215 3.34 25.05 -5.77
C GLU A 215 3.57 25.34 -7.27
N ILE A 216 3.23 24.39 -8.15
CA ILE A 216 3.34 24.56 -9.61
C ILE A 216 2.16 25.36 -10.16
N GLU A 217 0.96 25.20 -9.62
CA GLU A 217 -0.25 25.93 -10.03
C GLU A 217 -0.20 27.43 -9.64
N GLU A 218 0.56 27.78 -8.59
CA GLU A 218 0.72 29.17 -8.13
C GLU A 218 1.82 29.97 -8.88
N ARG A 219 2.63 29.33 -9.73
CA ARG A 219 3.70 29.97 -10.54
C ARG A 219 3.28 30.22 -11.98
#